data_AF-A0A537G7R0-F1
#
_entry.id   AF-A0A537G7R0-F1
#
_cell.length_a   1.000
_cell.length_b   1.000
_cell.length_c   1.000
_cell.angle_alpha   90.00
_cell.angle_beta   90.00
_cell.angle_gamma   90.00
#
_symmetry.space_group_name_H-M   'P 1'
#
loop_
_entity.id
_entity.type
_entity.pdbx_description
1 polymer ?
#
loop_
_entity_poly.entity_id
_entity_poly.type
_entity_poly.pdbx_seq_one_letter_code
_entity_poly.pdbx_strand_id
1 'polypeptide(L)'
;MTLFQNKPAPNNQQLLGSNSKKDRKDATSKDLGITAHKAEDFSEWYTQVVTKAQLADYSSAKGFMVLMPYGFSIWEKIREYFDRRIKETGHSNAYFPLLIPERLLKKETEHFAGFTPEVFWVTHSGDTELAERLAVRPTSETIIYESYSKWIKSWRDLPLLIN
;
A
#
# COMPACT_ATOMS: atom_id res chain seq x y z
N MET A 1 52.56 -33.26 14.24
CA MET A 1 52.50 -33.63 12.80
C MET A 1 51.25 -32.96 12.23
N THR A 2 51.26 -31.85 11.50
CA THR A 2 52.32 -31.00 10.94
C THR A 2 51.68 -29.64 10.61
N LEU A 3 52.32 -28.58 11.11
CA LEU A 3 52.39 -27.19 10.66
C LEU A 3 51.32 -26.62 9.70
N PHE A 4 50.57 -25.62 10.18
CA PHE A 4 50.13 -24.48 9.39
C PHE A 4 51.37 -23.73 8.88
N GLN A 5 51.65 -23.82 7.58
CA GLN A 5 52.63 -22.96 6.91
C GLN A 5 51.91 -21.85 6.14
N ASN A 6 52.17 -20.62 6.58
CA ASN A 6 51.99 -19.39 5.80
C ASN A 6 52.74 -19.50 4.46
N LYS A 7 52.04 -19.27 3.35
CA LYS A 7 52.65 -18.95 2.04
C LYS A 7 52.46 -17.46 1.75
N PRO A 8 53.50 -16.73 1.30
CA PRO A 8 53.41 -15.30 1.04
C PRO A 8 52.70 -15.03 -0.30
N ALA A 9 52.06 -13.86 -0.38
CA ALA A 9 51.39 -13.37 -1.57
C ALA A 9 52.40 -13.04 -2.69
N PRO A 10 52.11 -13.34 -3.97
CA PRO A 10 52.87 -12.79 -5.07
C PRO A 10 52.51 -11.32 -5.26
N ASN A 11 53.50 -10.47 -5.03
CA ASN A 11 53.52 -9.07 -5.40
C ASN A 11 53.57 -9.00 -6.94
N ASN A 12 52.54 -8.43 -7.57
CA ASN A 12 52.61 -8.06 -8.99
C ASN A 12 51.95 -6.69 -9.19
N GLN A 13 52.57 -5.66 -8.60
CA GLN A 13 52.50 -4.31 -9.15
C GLN A 13 53.24 -4.30 -10.48
N GLN A 14 52.51 -4.45 -11.58
CA GLN A 14 52.69 -3.73 -12.86
C GLN A 14 51.90 -4.45 -13.95
N LEU A 15 50.66 -4.01 -14.19
CA LEU A 15 50.02 -3.88 -15.50
C LEU A 15 48.82 -2.92 -15.30
N LEU A 16 49.10 -1.66 -14.95
CA LEU A 16 48.15 -0.56 -15.08
C LEU A 16 48.37 0.09 -16.44
N GLY A 17 47.40 -0.06 -17.34
CA GLY A 17 47.41 0.56 -18.66
C GLY A 17 46.03 0.62 -19.28
N SER A 18 45.27 1.66 -18.90
CA SER A 18 44.20 2.32 -19.66
C SER A 18 42.99 1.51 -20.16
N ASN A 19 41.88 1.53 -19.40
CA ASN A 19 40.54 1.90 -19.93
C ASN A 19 39.38 2.05 -18.90
N SER A 20 39.64 2.24 -17.60
CA SER A 20 38.58 2.17 -16.56
C SER A 20 37.70 3.41 -16.36
N LYS A 21 37.86 4.49 -17.13
CA LYS A 21 37.08 5.74 -16.94
C LYS A 21 35.87 5.89 -17.87
N LYS A 22 35.83 5.21 -19.02
CA LYS A 22 34.72 5.32 -19.99
C LYS A 22 33.56 4.39 -19.59
N ASP A 23 33.87 3.14 -19.24
CA ASP A 23 32.88 2.13 -18.87
C ASP A 23 32.16 2.42 -17.54
N ARG A 24 32.81 3.13 -16.60
CA ARG A 24 32.16 3.52 -15.32
C ARG A 24 31.14 4.64 -15.47
N LYS A 25 31.28 5.54 -16.45
CA LYS A 25 30.33 6.66 -16.63
C LYS A 25 29.03 6.22 -17.31
N ASP A 26 29.10 5.24 -18.20
CA ASP A 26 27.93 4.72 -18.93
C ASP A 26 27.08 3.77 -18.08
N ALA A 27 27.67 3.07 -17.11
CA ALA A 27 26.92 2.23 -16.17
C ALA A 27 26.09 3.07 -15.16
N THR A 28 26.61 4.21 -14.71
CA THR A 28 25.89 5.07 -13.74
C THR A 28 24.73 5.83 -14.39
N SER A 29 24.83 6.22 -15.67
CA SER A 29 23.77 7.00 -16.34
C SER A 29 22.58 6.13 -16.79
N LYS A 30 22.83 4.89 -17.22
CA LYS A 30 21.76 3.95 -17.60
C LYS A 30 20.92 3.48 -16.42
N ASP A 31 21.50 3.43 -15.22
CA ASP A 31 20.79 2.97 -14.03
C ASP A 31 19.86 4.05 -13.44
N LEU A 32 20.19 5.34 -13.65
CA LEU A 32 19.37 6.48 -13.23
C LEU A 32 18.09 6.66 -14.08
N GLY A 33 18.10 6.25 -15.35
CA GLY A 33 16.98 6.43 -16.29
C GLY A 33 15.98 5.26 -16.30
N ILE A 34 14.84 5.46 -16.97
CA ILE A 34 13.92 4.35 -17.29
C ILE A 34 14.47 3.59 -18.50
N THR A 35 14.69 2.29 -18.35
CA THR A 35 15.31 1.43 -19.38
C THR A 35 14.28 0.68 -20.22
N ALA A 36 13.09 0.42 -19.67
CA ALA A 36 12.02 -0.26 -20.41
C ALA A 36 11.19 0.72 -21.26
N HIS A 37 10.77 0.30 -22.44
CA HIS A 37 9.88 1.07 -23.31
C HIS A 37 8.41 0.74 -23.02
N LYS A 38 7.60 1.77 -22.80
CA LYS A 38 6.17 1.64 -22.46
C LYS A 38 5.36 0.75 -23.42
N ALA A 39 5.68 0.78 -24.72
CA ALA A 39 4.96 0.04 -25.74
C ALA A 39 5.38 -1.45 -25.84
N GLU A 40 6.58 -1.78 -25.35
CA GLU A 40 7.17 -3.13 -25.48
C GLU A 40 7.00 -3.92 -24.18
N ASP A 41 7.33 -3.29 -23.04
CA ASP A 41 7.18 -3.88 -21.72
C ASP A 41 6.58 -2.84 -20.76
N PHE A 42 5.25 -2.78 -20.77
CA PHE A 42 4.51 -1.85 -19.93
C PHE A 42 4.69 -2.12 -18.43
N SER A 43 4.77 -3.40 -18.03
CA SER A 43 4.84 -3.81 -16.63
C SER A 43 6.16 -3.37 -16.00
N GLU A 44 7.27 -3.61 -16.69
CA GLU A 44 8.59 -3.18 -16.23
C GLU A 44 8.73 -1.66 -16.31
N TRP A 45 8.25 -1.04 -17.40
CA TRP A 45 8.23 0.42 -17.52
C TRP A 45 7.47 1.08 -16.35
N TYR A 46 6.28 0.58 -16.00
CA TYR A 46 5.48 1.11 -14.91
C TYR A 46 6.19 0.97 -13.57
N THR A 47 6.76 -0.21 -13.30
CA THR A 47 7.52 -0.48 -12.09
C THR A 47 8.69 0.49 -11.94
N GLN A 48 9.49 0.66 -13.00
CA GLN A 48 10.61 1.59 -12.98
C GLN A 48 10.16 3.03 -12.80
N VAL A 49 9.08 3.46 -13.45
CA VAL A 49 8.57 4.84 -13.28
C VAL A 49 8.16 5.08 -11.84
N VAL A 50 7.37 4.19 -11.24
CA VAL A 50 6.86 4.36 -9.87
C VAL A 50 7.99 4.36 -8.84
N THR A 51 8.95 3.43 -8.97
CA THR A 51 10.06 3.27 -8.02
C THR A 51 11.13 4.34 -8.21
N LYS A 52 11.62 4.56 -9.44
CA LYS A 52 12.69 5.54 -9.72
C LYS A 52 12.24 6.98 -9.55
N ALA A 53 10.95 7.28 -9.77
CA ALA A 53 10.39 8.61 -9.45
C ALA A 53 10.09 8.80 -7.96
N GLN A 54 10.38 7.81 -7.12
CA GLN A 54 10.13 7.84 -5.69
C GLN A 54 8.64 8.06 -5.31
N LEU A 55 7.73 7.48 -6.08
CA LEU A 55 6.29 7.55 -5.81
C LEU A 55 5.85 6.48 -4.81
N ALA A 56 6.33 5.25 -4.97
CA ALA A 56 6.06 4.15 -4.05
C ALA A 56 7.24 3.18 -3.97
N ASP A 57 7.33 2.48 -2.85
CA ASP A 57 8.31 1.44 -2.57
C ASP A 57 7.61 0.12 -2.23
N TYR A 58 8.32 -0.99 -2.38
CA TYR A 58 7.81 -2.30 -2.01
C TYR A 58 7.68 -2.44 -0.49
N SER A 59 6.57 -3.04 -0.04
CA SER A 59 6.45 -3.48 1.34
C SER A 59 7.07 -4.87 1.52
N SER A 60 7.43 -5.21 2.77
CA SER A 60 7.77 -6.58 3.15
C SER A 60 6.56 -7.53 3.08
N ALA A 61 5.34 -7.00 3.11
CA ALA A 61 4.11 -7.78 2.95
C ALA A 61 3.68 -7.84 1.48
N LYS A 62 3.51 -9.05 0.95
CA LYS A 62 3.04 -9.26 -0.43
C LYS A 62 1.67 -8.61 -0.63
N GLY A 63 1.53 -7.84 -1.71
CA GLY A 63 0.29 -7.12 -2.03
C GLY A 63 0.19 -5.73 -1.39
N PHE A 64 1.15 -5.35 -0.56
CA PHE A 64 1.22 -4.02 0.06
C PHE A 64 2.40 -3.23 -0.53
N MET A 65 2.25 -1.91 -0.56
CA MET A 65 3.29 -0.98 -1.00
C MET A 65 3.36 0.19 -0.02
N VAL A 66 4.53 0.81 0.08
CA VAL A 66 4.74 2.05 0.84
C VAL A 66 4.56 3.21 -0.12
N LEU A 67 3.58 4.08 0.13
CA LEU A 67 3.50 5.35 -0.60
C LEU A 67 4.55 6.31 -0.02
N MET A 68 5.52 6.69 -0.84
CA MET A 68 6.58 7.63 -0.45
C MET A 68 6.05 9.07 -0.39
N PRO A 69 6.74 10.02 0.26
CA PRO A 69 6.24 11.39 0.43
C PRO A 69 5.80 12.05 -0.87
N TYR A 70 6.52 11.83 -1.97
CA TYR A 70 6.13 12.38 -3.26
C TYR A 70 4.82 11.78 -3.78
N GLY A 71 4.66 10.45 -3.74
CA GLY A 71 3.40 9.79 -4.12
C GLY A 71 2.23 10.17 -3.20
N PHE A 72 2.47 10.26 -1.89
CA PHE A 72 1.45 10.64 -0.92
C PHE A 72 1.00 12.09 -1.11
N SER A 73 1.89 13.01 -1.50
CA SER A 73 1.52 14.40 -1.79
C SER A 73 0.49 14.54 -2.92
N ILE A 74 0.50 13.62 -3.90
CA ILE A 74 -0.50 13.57 -4.97
C ILE A 74 -1.86 13.19 -4.38
N TRP A 75 -1.88 12.18 -3.51
CA TRP A 75 -3.10 11.77 -2.80
C TRP A 75 -3.65 12.89 -1.92
N GLU A 76 -2.80 13.62 -1.20
CA GLU A 76 -3.24 14.76 -0.39
C GLU A 76 -3.96 15.82 -1.22
N LYS A 77 -3.43 16.17 -2.39
CA LYS A 77 -4.07 17.12 -3.31
C LYS A 77 -5.42 16.62 -3.83
N ILE A 78 -5.52 15.34 -4.17
CA ILE A 78 -6.79 14.72 -4.59
C ILE A 78 -7.81 14.78 -3.44
N ARG A 79 -7.39 14.36 -2.24
CA ARG A 79 -8.21 14.37 -1.04
C ARG A 79 -8.71 15.77 -0.71
N GLU A 80 -7.83 16.77 -0.67
CA GLU A 80 -8.18 18.16 -0.37
C GLU A 80 -9.18 18.73 -1.37
N TYR A 81 -8.95 18.48 -2.66
CA TYR A 81 -9.88 18.91 -3.71
C TYR A 81 -11.25 18.25 -3.52
N PHE A 82 -11.29 16.93 -3.36
CA PHE A 82 -12.55 16.18 -3.23
C PHE A 82 -13.30 16.55 -1.94
N ASP A 83 -12.60 16.60 -0.82
CA ASP A 83 -13.13 16.96 0.51
C ASP A 83 -13.82 18.33 0.49
N ARG A 84 -13.18 19.34 -0.13
CA ARG A 84 -13.80 20.66 -0.30
C ARG A 84 -15.10 20.58 -1.10
N ARG A 85 -15.12 19.82 -2.21
CA ARG A 85 -16.28 19.69 -3.10
C ARG A 85 -17.46 18.99 -2.42
N ILE A 86 -17.22 17.93 -1.66
CA ILE A 86 -18.31 17.24 -0.94
C ILE A 86 -18.85 18.09 0.21
N LYS A 87 -17.99 18.85 0.90
CA LYS A 87 -18.42 19.79 1.96
C LYS A 87 -19.29 20.92 1.41
N GLU A 88 -18.98 21.43 0.21
CA GLU A 88 -19.82 22.40 -0.51
C GLU A 88 -21.24 21.87 -0.76
N THR A 89 -21.43 20.55 -0.80
CA THR A 89 -22.75 19.90 -0.98
C THR A 89 -23.45 19.50 0.33
N GLY A 90 -22.88 19.86 1.49
CA GLY A 90 -23.47 19.59 2.80
C GLY A 90 -23.04 18.27 3.45
N HIS A 91 -22.08 17.55 2.88
CA HIS A 91 -21.54 16.32 3.50
C HIS A 91 -20.66 16.66 4.71
N SER A 92 -20.70 15.79 5.71
CA SER A 92 -19.83 15.83 6.88
C SER A 92 -18.98 14.56 6.94
N ASN A 93 -17.67 14.71 7.16
CA ASN A 93 -16.80 13.54 7.29
C ASN A 93 -17.06 12.84 8.64
N ALA A 94 -17.10 11.51 8.62
CA ALA A 94 -17.12 10.68 9.81
C ALA A 94 -16.08 9.56 9.71
N TYR A 95 -15.75 8.97 10.85
CA TYR A 95 -14.86 7.80 10.88
C TYR A 95 -15.56 6.66 11.58
N PHE A 96 -15.64 5.51 10.90
CA PHE A 96 -16.16 4.28 11.45
C PHE A 96 -15.00 3.29 11.67
N PRO A 97 -15.10 2.40 12.67
CA PRO A 97 -14.09 1.39 12.95
C PRO A 97 -13.67 0.56 11.72
N LEU A 98 -12.36 0.31 11.62
CA LEU A 98 -11.78 -0.55 10.58
C LEU A 98 -12.16 -2.02 10.75
N LEU A 99 -12.34 -2.48 11.99
CA LEU A 99 -12.68 -3.87 12.28
C LEU A 99 -14.19 -4.01 12.51
N ILE A 100 -14.81 -4.94 11.78
CA ILE A 100 -16.25 -5.22 11.86
C ILE A 100 -16.48 -6.64 12.39
N PRO A 101 -17.35 -6.81 13.39
CA PRO A 101 -17.77 -8.13 13.87
C PRO A 101 -18.36 -9.00 12.76
N GLU A 102 -18.01 -10.28 12.74
CA GLU A 102 -18.53 -11.26 11.78
C GLU A 102 -20.06 -11.28 11.72
N ARG A 103 -20.74 -11.11 12.86
CA ARG A 103 -22.22 -11.05 12.92
C ARG A 103 -22.82 -9.92 12.09
N LEU A 104 -22.12 -8.80 11.91
CA LEU A 104 -22.63 -7.68 11.11
C LEU A 104 -22.47 -7.95 9.61
N LEU A 105 -21.39 -8.62 9.21
CA LEU A 105 -21.18 -9.04 7.83
C LEU A 105 -22.19 -10.11 7.42
N LYS A 106 -22.51 -11.04 8.33
CA LYS A 106 -23.51 -12.09 8.10
C LYS A 106 -24.93 -11.57 7.89
N LYS A 107 -25.26 -10.36 8.36
CA LYS A 107 -26.59 -9.77 8.17
C LYS A 107 -26.85 -9.31 6.74
N GLU A 108 -25.79 -9.01 5.98
CA GLU A 108 -25.85 -8.50 4.61
C GLU A 108 -25.35 -9.55 3.61
N THR A 109 -25.54 -10.84 3.90
CA THR A 109 -25.02 -11.99 3.14
C THR A 109 -25.36 -11.95 1.65
N GLU A 110 -26.51 -11.40 1.27
CA GLU A 110 -26.89 -11.26 -0.15
C GLU A 110 -26.00 -10.25 -0.90
N HIS A 111 -25.60 -9.15 -0.26
CA HIS A 111 -24.63 -8.19 -0.81
C HIS A 111 -23.18 -8.70 -0.67
N PHE A 112 -22.92 -9.55 0.32
CA PHE A 112 -21.57 -10.01 0.67
C PHE A 112 -21.13 -11.34 0.06
N ALA A 113 -22.04 -12.07 -0.60
CA ALA A 113 -21.74 -13.36 -1.22
C ALA A 113 -20.56 -13.28 -2.22
N GLY A 114 -20.36 -12.12 -2.87
CA GLY A 114 -19.22 -11.88 -3.77
C GLY A 114 -17.91 -11.50 -3.07
N PHE A 115 -17.95 -10.90 -1.88
CA PHE A 115 -16.76 -10.38 -1.17
C PHE A 115 -16.19 -11.34 -0.12
N THR A 116 -16.97 -12.34 0.29
CA THR A 116 -16.62 -13.29 1.35
C THR A 116 -15.25 -13.98 1.16
N PRO A 117 -14.75 -14.30 -0.05
CA PRO A 117 -13.45 -14.95 -0.23
C PRO A 117 -12.23 -14.06 0.06
N GLU A 118 -12.37 -12.73 0.05
CA GLU A 118 -11.23 -11.80 -0.02
C GLU A 118 -10.98 -11.01 1.28
N VAL A 119 -11.77 -11.25 2.33
CA VAL A 119 -11.69 -10.46 3.57
C VAL A 119 -10.61 -10.98 4.52
N PHE A 120 -9.79 -10.07 5.04
CA PHE A 120 -8.83 -10.38 6.10
C PHE A 120 -9.53 -10.51 7.45
N TRP A 121 -9.21 -11.57 8.19
CA TRP A 121 -9.78 -11.84 9.50
C TRP A 121 -8.74 -11.67 10.62
N VAL A 122 -9.14 -10.98 11.67
CA VAL A 122 -8.47 -10.91 12.96
C VAL A 122 -9.17 -11.89 13.90
N THR A 123 -8.44 -12.90 14.36
CA THR A 123 -8.98 -13.98 15.20
C THR A 123 -8.34 -14.05 16.59
N HIS A 124 -7.21 -13.35 16.80
CA HIS A 124 -6.47 -13.37 18.04
C HIS A 124 -6.15 -11.95 18.51
N SER A 125 -6.09 -11.77 19.83
CA SER A 125 -5.52 -10.59 20.50
C SER A 125 -4.33 -11.06 21.33
N GLY A 126 -3.12 -10.84 20.83
CA GLY A 126 -1.93 -11.51 21.36
C GLY A 126 -2.08 -13.02 21.19
N ASP A 127 -1.96 -13.77 22.28
CA ASP A 127 -2.11 -15.24 22.29
C ASP A 127 -3.54 -15.70 22.62
N THR A 128 -4.48 -14.78 22.85
CA THR A 128 -5.86 -15.13 23.21
C THR A 128 -6.75 -15.13 21.97
N GLU A 129 -7.44 -16.24 21.72
CA GLU A 129 -8.45 -16.33 20.66
C GLU A 129 -9.69 -15.48 21.01
N LEU A 130 -10.17 -14.72 20.03
CA LEU A 130 -11.35 -13.88 20.19
C LEU A 130 -12.63 -14.72 20.17
N ALA A 131 -13.58 -14.39 21.04
CA ALA A 131 -14.90 -15.05 21.07
C ALA A 131 -15.68 -14.87 19.75
N GLU A 132 -15.43 -13.76 19.04
CA GLU A 132 -15.98 -13.49 17.72
C GLU A 132 -14.85 -12.98 16.81
N ARG A 133 -14.78 -13.50 15.58
CA ARG A 133 -13.81 -13.04 14.59
C ARG A 133 -14.17 -11.63 14.12
N LEU A 134 -13.16 -10.80 13.93
CA LEU A 134 -13.32 -9.46 13.37
C LEU A 134 -12.76 -9.44 11.95
N ALA A 135 -13.46 -8.83 11.02
CA ALA A 135 -12.98 -8.67 9.66
C ALA A 135 -12.44 -7.25 9.45
N VAL A 136 -11.36 -7.12 8.69
CA VAL A 136 -10.94 -5.83 8.14
C VAL A 136 -12.00 -5.40 7.14
N ARG A 137 -12.64 -4.26 7.42
CA ARG A 137 -13.76 -3.72 6.66
C ARG A 137 -13.43 -3.63 5.17
N PRO A 138 -14.07 -4.44 4.30
CA PRO A 138 -13.91 -4.29 2.86
C PRO A 138 -14.80 -3.16 2.33
N THR A 139 -15.94 -2.94 2.97
CA THR A 139 -16.86 -1.84 2.69
C THR A 139 -17.67 -1.45 3.93
N SER A 140 -18.23 -0.25 3.96
CA SER A 140 -18.70 0.40 5.19
C SER A 140 -20.20 0.29 5.47
N GLU A 141 -20.99 -0.24 4.54
CA GLU A 141 -22.46 -0.26 4.61
C GLU A 141 -22.96 -0.90 5.91
N THR A 142 -22.44 -2.09 6.27
CA THR A 142 -22.95 -2.85 7.43
C THR A 142 -22.82 -2.09 8.76
N ILE A 143 -21.70 -1.38 8.97
CA ILE A 143 -21.44 -0.60 10.19
C ILE A 143 -22.09 0.78 10.14
N ILE A 144 -22.15 1.39 8.95
CA ILE A 144 -22.81 2.68 8.73
C ILE A 144 -24.31 2.54 8.97
N TYR A 145 -24.97 1.52 8.40
CA TYR A 145 -26.41 1.32 8.53
C TYR A 145 -26.82 0.99 9.97
N GLU A 146 -26.01 0.21 10.69
CA GLU A 146 -26.25 -0.01 12.12
C GLU A 146 -26.23 1.32 12.89
N SER A 147 -25.29 2.21 12.57
CA SER A 147 -25.19 3.53 13.18
C SER A 147 -26.34 4.45 12.76
N TYR A 148 -26.70 4.46 11.49
CA TYR A 148 -27.79 5.28 10.95
C TYR A 148 -29.13 4.92 11.58
N SER A 149 -29.40 3.63 11.82
CA SER A 149 -30.61 3.19 12.54
C SER A 149 -30.71 3.75 13.96
N LYS A 150 -29.56 4.07 14.58
CA LYS A 150 -29.47 4.68 15.91
C LYS A 150 -29.60 6.20 15.82
N TRP A 151 -29.08 6.85 14.78
CA TRP A 151 -29.07 8.30 14.64
C TRP A 151 -30.37 8.87 14.07
N ILE A 152 -30.98 8.20 13.08
CA ILE A 152 -32.17 8.66 12.39
C ILE A 152 -33.40 8.16 13.17
N LYS A 153 -34.09 9.07 13.85
CA LYS A 153 -35.30 8.78 14.63
C LYS A 153 -36.55 9.47 14.08
N SER A 154 -36.37 10.53 13.31
CA SER A 154 -37.45 11.29 12.69
C SER A 154 -37.08 11.68 11.26
N TRP A 155 -38.09 12.06 10.47
CA TRP A 155 -37.89 12.64 9.13
C TRP A 155 -37.03 13.92 9.17
N ARG A 156 -36.99 14.61 10.33
CA ARG A 156 -36.17 15.81 10.54
C ARG A 156 -34.67 15.55 10.59
N ASP A 157 -34.26 14.31 10.84
CA ASP A 157 -32.84 13.92 10.86
C ASP A 157 -32.29 13.69 9.44
N LEU A 158 -33.14 13.87 8.41
CA LEU A 158 -32.80 13.69 7.01
C LEU A 158 -32.73 15.05 6.27
N PRO A 159 -31.85 15.18 5.26
CA PRO A 159 -30.92 14.16 4.77
C PRO A 159 -29.67 14.03 5.65
N LEU A 160 -29.21 12.80 5.86
CA LEU A 160 -27.93 12.51 6.50
C LEU A 160 -26.87 12.29 5.42
N LEU A 161 -25.92 13.22 5.32
CA LEU A 161 -24.86 13.21 4.29
C LEU A 161 -23.50 13.01 4.95
N ILE A 162 -22.96 11.78 4.88
CA ILE A 162 -21.69 11.40 5.49
C ILE A 162 -20.69 10.93 4.43
N ASN A 163 -19.42 11.25 4.63
CA ASN A 163 -18.26 10.71 3.92
C ASN A 163 -17.29 10.03 4.88
#